data_AF-A0A8T4SUE5-F1
#
_entry.id   AF-A0A8T4SUE5-F1
#
_cell.length_a   1.000
_cell.length_b   1.000
_cell.length_c   1.000
_cell.angle_alpha   90.00
_cell.angle_beta   90.00
_cell.angle_gamma   90.00
#
_symmetry.space_group_name_H-M   'P 1'
#
loop_
_entity.id
_entity.type
_entity.pdbx_description
1 polymer ?
#
loop_
_entity_poly.entity_id
_entity_poly.type
_entity_poly.pdbx_seq_one_letter_code
_entity_poly.pdbx_strand_id
1 'polypeptide(L)'
;KGTGDYTYVVEVLITYNSSLLNESNVPATGSITLNVSFEMWNLTGNGEFNQSIDNAGHSILFDVFGPRVSIKFLDRLNNEKTTFEATDLVKIVCTRSSALSNFNDTNVTINVPGGNGFDALESSATRASAATDFTVEFSQTRELGDYTAACFSVDDNSLLNDTVNSTFTIVTKPPRSTSAFANPSFQRPEGQKIVSESEDLGKISEQGTSRLLKKGSIVKVDIKGETHTITVKELSLTALTLTVESTPQDVIFNKGETKEVDVDGDGQNDLAITFHQQYKTGTRATADVTMKAISTPAEPKKDTTKEPTTKDDETSTGSFAGSAIVTIIVIVAIVVIGFALIRGKKR
;
A
#
# COMPACT_ATOMS: atom_id res chain seq x y z
N LYS A 1 -10.43 45.78 -56.05
CA LYS A 1 -9.19 46.59 -56.16
C LYS A 1 -9.53 48.05 -55.88
N GLY A 2 -9.54 48.41 -54.60
CA GLY A 2 -9.47 49.79 -54.13
C GLY A 2 -8.42 49.78 -53.02
N THR A 3 -7.32 50.49 -53.21
CA THR A 3 -6.29 50.70 -52.18
C THR A 3 -6.74 51.90 -51.36
N GLY A 4 -7.65 51.67 -50.43
CA GLY A 4 -8.03 52.62 -49.40
C GLY A 4 -7.80 51.98 -48.04
N ASP A 5 -7.27 52.74 -47.09
CA ASP A 5 -7.16 52.29 -45.71
C ASP A 5 -8.59 52.23 -45.12
N TYR A 6 -9.12 51.02 -45.02
CA TYR A 6 -10.39 50.79 -44.35
C TYR A 6 -10.13 50.66 -42.85
N THR A 7 -10.68 51.59 -42.07
CA THR A 7 -10.70 51.46 -40.60
C THR A 7 -11.97 50.72 -40.22
N TYR A 8 -11.83 49.47 -39.80
CA TYR A 8 -12.92 48.71 -39.20
C TYR A 8 -12.95 48.97 -37.71
N VAL A 9 -14.11 49.32 -37.16
CA VAL A 9 -14.35 49.35 -35.72
C VAL A 9 -14.99 48.01 -35.36
N VAL A 10 -14.30 47.20 -34.58
CA VAL A 10 -14.82 45.93 -34.07
C VAL A 10 -15.27 46.16 -32.64
N GLU A 11 -16.58 46.07 -32.40
CA GLU A 11 -17.14 46.09 -31.05
C GLU A 11 -17.34 44.64 -30.59
N VAL A 12 -16.54 44.21 -29.61
CA VAL A 12 -16.61 42.85 -29.07
C VAL A 12 -17.51 42.87 -27.84
N LEU A 13 -18.75 42.43 -27.99
CA LEU A 13 -19.67 42.26 -26.85
C LEU A 13 -19.45 40.89 -26.21
N ILE A 14 -18.64 40.84 -25.15
CA ILE A 14 -18.48 39.63 -24.34
C ILE A 14 -19.69 39.52 -23.40
N THR A 15 -20.70 38.74 -23.79
CA THR A 15 -21.87 38.51 -22.95
C THR A 15 -21.61 37.35 -21.99
N TYR A 16 -21.34 37.66 -20.72
CA TYR A 16 -21.22 36.65 -19.68
C TYR A 16 -22.60 36.35 -19.11
N ASN A 17 -23.12 35.13 -19.34
CA ASN A 17 -24.38 34.72 -18.74
C ASN A 17 -24.15 34.31 -17.28
N SER A 18 -24.25 35.28 -16.36
CA SER A 18 -23.98 35.10 -14.93
C SER A 18 -24.98 34.22 -14.18
N SER A 19 -26.00 33.67 -14.86
CA SER A 19 -27.02 32.80 -14.25
C SER A 19 -26.48 31.50 -13.64
N LEU A 20 -25.19 31.17 -13.87
CA LEU A 20 -24.48 30.05 -13.25
C LEU A 20 -23.56 30.45 -12.08
N LEU A 21 -23.34 31.75 -11.84
CA LEU A 21 -22.56 32.25 -10.69
C LEU A 21 -23.50 32.64 -9.55
N ASN A 22 -24.23 31.67 -9.01
CA ASN A 22 -24.70 31.85 -7.64
C ASN A 22 -23.46 31.67 -6.75
N GLU A 23 -23.07 32.67 -5.97
CA GLU A 23 -21.77 32.78 -5.26
C GLU A 23 -21.39 31.57 -4.38
N SER A 24 -22.30 30.61 -4.15
CA SER A 24 -22.03 29.38 -3.39
C SER A 24 -21.79 28.10 -4.21
N ASN A 25 -21.87 28.12 -5.55
CA ASN A 25 -21.80 26.90 -6.39
C ASN A 25 -20.98 27.05 -7.68
N VAL A 26 -20.05 27.99 -7.76
CA VAL A 26 -19.05 27.96 -8.85
C VAL A 26 -18.20 26.71 -8.63
N PRO A 27 -18.19 25.72 -9.55
CA PRO A 27 -17.27 24.61 -9.43
C PRO A 27 -15.87 25.21 -9.48
N ALA A 28 -15.06 24.92 -8.47
CA ALA A 28 -13.72 25.49 -8.34
C ALA A 28 -12.70 24.92 -9.35
N THR A 29 -13.19 24.28 -10.42
CA THR A 29 -12.50 23.99 -11.67
C THR A 29 -13.57 23.91 -12.74
N GLY A 30 -13.38 24.59 -13.86
CA GLY A 30 -14.36 24.60 -14.94
C GLY A 30 -13.78 25.13 -16.25
N SER A 31 -14.47 24.83 -17.35
CA SER A 31 -14.23 25.48 -18.63
C SER A 31 -15.41 26.39 -18.94
N ILE A 32 -15.12 27.60 -19.41
CA ILE A 32 -16.13 28.48 -19.97
C ILE A 32 -15.87 28.52 -21.47
N THR A 33 -16.84 28.06 -22.25
CA THR A 33 -16.83 28.25 -23.70
C THR A 33 -17.35 29.65 -23.98
N LEU A 34 -16.47 30.52 -24.48
CA LEU A 34 -16.90 31.82 -24.98
C LEU A 34 -17.36 31.67 -26.43
N ASN A 35 -18.62 32.00 -26.69
CA ASN A 35 -19.09 32.19 -28.05
C ASN A 35 -18.92 33.66 -28.40
N VAL A 36 -18.02 33.97 -29.34
CA VAL A 36 -17.72 35.34 -29.76
C VAL A 36 -18.29 35.55 -31.17
N SER A 37 -19.41 36.26 -31.27
CA SER A 37 -19.93 36.68 -32.56
C SER A 37 -19.33 38.03 -32.96
N PHE A 38 -18.77 38.11 -34.16
CA PHE A 38 -18.36 39.38 -34.75
C PHE A 38 -19.45 39.87 -35.70
N GLU A 39 -19.89 41.12 -35.54
CA GLU A 39 -20.78 41.79 -36.49
C GLU A 39 -20.00 42.94 -37.13
N MET A 40 -19.80 42.87 -38.45
CA MET A 40 -19.04 43.87 -39.18
C MET A 40 -20.00 44.77 -39.96
N TRP A 41 -20.01 46.07 -39.63
CA TRP A 41 -20.80 47.06 -40.35
C TRP A 41 -19.93 47.75 -41.40
N ASN A 42 -20.28 47.60 -42.69
CA ASN A 42 -19.64 48.36 -43.76
C ASN A 42 -20.25 49.76 -43.83
N LEU A 43 -19.48 50.78 -43.48
CA LEU A 43 -19.94 52.18 -43.45
C LEU A 43 -20.10 52.82 -44.84
N THR A 44 -19.79 52.10 -45.92
CA THR A 44 -19.85 52.63 -47.29
C THR A 44 -20.91 51.93 -48.15
N GLY A 45 -22.18 52.31 -47.95
CA GLY A 45 -23.24 52.24 -48.96
C GLY A 45 -23.94 50.89 -49.16
N ASN A 46 -25.20 50.83 -48.71
CA ASN A 46 -26.36 50.06 -49.20
C ASN A 46 -26.16 48.60 -49.70
N GLY A 47 -25.27 47.83 -49.07
CA GLY A 47 -25.22 46.37 -49.25
C GLY A 47 -24.95 45.68 -47.93
N GLU A 48 -25.96 44.99 -47.39
CA GLU A 48 -25.81 44.13 -46.22
C GLU A 48 -24.90 42.95 -46.59
N PHE A 49 -23.72 42.88 -45.96
CA PHE A 49 -22.80 41.75 -46.09
C PHE A 49 -22.75 41.03 -44.75
N ASN A 50 -23.71 40.12 -44.53
CA ASN A 50 -23.71 39.25 -43.34
C ASN A 50 -22.84 38.03 -43.62
N GLN A 51 -21.57 38.08 -43.19
CA GLN A 51 -20.74 36.88 -43.13
C GLN A 51 -20.57 36.48 -41.66
N SER A 52 -21.29 35.43 -41.25
CA SER A 52 -21.06 34.77 -39.97
C SER A 52 -19.75 34.00 -40.05
N ILE A 53 -18.73 34.44 -39.31
CA ILE A 53 -17.50 33.65 -39.12
C ILE A 53 -17.83 32.58 -38.08
N ASP A 54 -17.70 31.30 -38.46
CA ASP A 54 -17.93 30.19 -37.54
C ASP A 54 -17.04 30.31 -36.31
N ASN A 55 -17.69 30.28 -35.14
CA ASN A 55 -17.07 30.24 -33.83
C ASN A 55 -16.17 28.99 -33.73
N ALA A 56 -14.86 29.15 -33.93
CA ALA A 56 -13.91 28.20 -33.36
C ALA A 56 -14.08 28.29 -31.84
N GLY A 57 -14.81 27.36 -31.25
CA GLY A 57 -15.11 27.36 -29.82
C GLY A 57 -13.81 27.35 -29.01
N HIS A 58 -13.40 28.52 -28.54
CA HIS A 58 -12.28 28.67 -27.63
C HIS A 58 -12.80 28.42 -26.21
N SER A 59 -12.35 27.33 -25.60
CA SER A 59 -12.55 27.10 -24.17
C SER A 59 -11.49 27.87 -23.39
N ILE A 60 -11.94 28.70 -22.46
CA ILE A 60 -11.06 29.22 -21.41
C ILE A 60 -11.14 28.24 -20.25
N LEU A 61 -10.00 27.63 -19.91
CA LEU A 61 -9.85 26.80 -18.73
C LEU A 61 -9.53 27.70 -17.54
N PHE A 62 -10.33 27.59 -16.48
CA PHE A 62 -10.02 28.23 -15.21
C PHE A 62 -9.51 27.17 -14.25
N ASP A 63 -8.23 27.28 -13.91
CA ASP A 63 -7.65 26.57 -12.79
C ASP A 63 -7.58 27.55 -11.61
N VAL A 64 -8.26 27.22 -10.51
CA VAL A 64 -8.18 28.02 -9.28
C VAL A 64 -7.62 27.22 -8.12
N PHE A 65 -7.17 25.99 -8.37
CA PHE A 65 -6.50 25.17 -7.37
C PHE A 65 -5.07 24.89 -7.80
N GLY A 66 -4.12 25.27 -6.94
CA GLY A 66 -2.75 24.83 -7.11
C GLY A 66 -2.63 23.29 -7.09
N PRO A 67 -1.50 22.75 -7.55
CA PRO A 67 -1.29 21.32 -7.65
C PRO A 67 -1.30 20.66 -6.26
N ARG A 68 -1.90 19.48 -6.13
CA ARG A 68 -1.82 18.70 -4.88
C ARG A 68 -0.54 17.88 -4.89
N VAL A 69 0.19 17.89 -3.78
CA VAL A 69 1.41 17.08 -3.61
C VAL A 69 1.32 16.16 -2.41
N SER A 70 2.03 15.04 -2.50
CA SER A 70 2.26 14.10 -1.40
C SER A 70 3.68 13.55 -1.48
N ILE A 71 4.24 13.16 -0.33
CA ILE A 71 5.61 12.65 -0.24
C ILE A 71 5.59 11.21 0.20
N LYS A 72 6.34 10.36 -0.50
CA LYS A 72 6.67 8.99 -0.10
C LYS A 72 8.17 8.81 -0.03
N PHE A 73 8.62 7.94 0.87
CA PHE A 73 10.03 7.57 0.97
C PHE A 73 10.18 6.11 0.60
N LEU A 74 11.02 5.83 -0.38
CA LEU A 74 11.27 4.48 -0.87
C LEU A 74 12.72 4.06 -0.62
N ASP A 75 12.93 2.77 -0.39
CA ASP A 75 14.27 2.18 -0.38
C ASP A 75 14.79 1.91 -1.80
N ARG A 76 16.00 1.33 -1.91
CA ARG A 76 16.61 0.95 -3.20
C ARG A 76 15.80 -0.07 -4.00
N LEU A 77 14.89 -0.80 -3.35
CA LEU A 77 13.99 -1.78 -3.96
C LEU A 77 12.59 -1.20 -4.23
N ASN A 78 12.43 0.12 -4.06
CA ASN A 78 11.17 0.86 -4.19
C ASN A 78 10.08 0.45 -3.18
N ASN A 79 10.45 -0.09 -2.00
CA ASN A 79 9.49 -0.32 -0.92
C ASN A 79 9.30 0.95 -0.10
N GLU A 80 8.05 1.32 0.19
CA GLU A 80 7.72 2.46 1.03
C GLU A 80 8.11 2.19 2.49
N LYS A 81 8.88 3.10 3.09
CA LYS A 81 9.41 3.00 4.46
C LYS A 81 9.52 4.36 5.10
N THR A 82 9.36 4.44 6.42
CA THR A 82 9.60 5.66 7.20
C THR A 82 10.87 5.56 8.06
N THR A 83 11.56 4.41 8.03
CA THR A 83 12.80 4.17 8.77
C THR A 83 13.85 3.56 7.87
N PHE A 84 15.04 4.13 7.87
CA PHE A 84 16.19 3.69 7.07
C PHE A 84 17.43 3.55 7.94
N GLU A 85 18.37 2.72 7.51
CA GLU A 85 19.64 2.57 8.23
C GLU A 85 20.62 3.65 7.79
N ALA A 86 21.52 4.05 8.70
CA ALA A 86 22.59 4.98 8.35
C ALA A 86 23.36 4.49 7.12
N THR A 87 23.65 5.41 6.18
CA THR A 87 24.25 5.18 4.85
C THR A 87 23.37 4.54 3.79
N ASP A 88 22.11 4.20 4.09
CA ASP A 88 21.17 3.76 3.07
C ASP A 88 20.80 4.91 2.12
N LEU A 89 20.48 4.57 0.88
CA LEU A 89 19.95 5.51 -0.11
C LEU A 89 18.45 5.62 0.08
N VAL A 90 17.94 6.85 0.22
CA VAL A 90 16.51 7.15 0.33
C VAL A 90 16.04 7.79 -0.97
N LYS A 91 14.97 7.26 -1.56
CA LYS A 91 14.29 7.92 -2.67
C LYS A 91 13.12 8.71 -2.13
N ILE A 92 13.17 10.03 -2.31
CA ILE A 92 12.09 10.94 -1.94
C ILE A 92 11.23 11.13 -3.18
N VAL A 93 10.02 10.62 -3.14
CA VAL A 93 9.06 10.71 -4.25
C VAL A 93 8.03 11.75 -3.90
N CYS A 94 8.05 12.87 -4.63
CA CYS A 94 6.98 13.86 -4.58
C CYS A 94 5.97 13.57 -5.68
N THR A 95 4.83 13.00 -5.30
CA THR A 95 3.70 12.73 -6.20
C THR A 95 2.84 13.97 -6.30
N ARG A 96 2.59 14.40 -7.52
CA ARG A 96 1.89 15.62 -7.92
C ARG A 96 0.62 15.24 -8.66
N SER A 97 -0.45 15.98 -8.41
CA SER A 97 -1.70 15.88 -9.17
C SER A 97 -2.29 17.26 -9.38
N SER A 98 -2.70 17.55 -10.61
CA SER A 98 -3.47 18.73 -10.97
C SER A 98 -4.69 18.29 -11.76
N ALA A 99 -5.79 19.03 -11.65
CA ALA A 99 -7.02 18.72 -12.35
C ALA A 99 -6.99 19.14 -13.83
N LEU A 100 -6.22 20.19 -14.16
CA LEU A 100 -6.32 20.86 -15.46
C LEU A 100 -4.97 21.27 -16.08
N SER A 101 -3.91 21.35 -15.28
CA SER A 101 -2.62 21.96 -15.67
C SER A 101 -1.46 20.97 -15.57
N ASN A 102 -0.44 21.16 -16.41
CA ASN A 102 0.84 20.49 -16.16
C ASN A 102 1.61 21.24 -15.06
N PHE A 103 2.71 20.62 -14.64
CA PHE A 103 3.59 21.21 -13.63
C PHE A 103 4.71 21.98 -14.32
N ASN A 104 4.95 23.21 -13.87
CA ASN A 104 6.04 24.06 -14.34
C ASN A 104 7.29 23.82 -13.50
N ASP A 105 7.15 23.95 -12.17
CA ASP A 105 8.25 23.78 -11.23
C ASP A 105 7.89 22.78 -10.11
N THR A 106 8.86 21.96 -9.71
CA THR A 106 8.80 21.16 -8.47
C THR A 106 10.12 21.27 -7.77
N ASN A 107 10.09 21.56 -6.48
CA ASN A 107 11.28 21.67 -5.65
C ASN A 107 11.14 20.73 -4.45
N VAL A 108 12.17 19.92 -4.23
CA VAL A 108 12.29 19.05 -3.06
C VAL A 108 13.46 19.56 -2.22
N THR A 109 13.16 19.84 -0.95
CA THR A 109 14.13 20.30 0.03
C THR A 109 14.13 19.37 1.24
N ILE A 110 15.20 19.37 2.03
CA ILE A 110 15.33 18.51 3.20
C ILE A 110 15.94 19.26 4.39
N ASN A 111 15.40 19.03 5.58
CA ASN A 111 15.99 19.47 6.83
C ASN A 111 16.59 18.24 7.54
N VAL A 112 17.89 18.28 7.78
CA VAL A 112 18.64 17.22 8.45
C VAL A 112 18.59 17.38 9.98
N PRO A 113 18.71 16.30 10.78
CA PRO A 113 18.69 16.39 12.24
C PRO A 113 19.75 17.36 12.78
N GLY A 114 19.33 18.42 13.47
CA GLY A 114 20.24 19.45 14.00
C GLY A 114 20.64 20.54 13.00
N GLY A 115 20.12 20.48 11.76
CA GLY A 115 20.24 21.55 10.77
C GLY A 115 19.41 22.79 11.13
N ASN A 116 19.84 23.95 10.63
CA ASN A 116 19.18 25.24 10.87
C ASN A 116 18.15 25.61 9.77
N GLY A 117 17.74 24.67 8.91
CA GLY A 117 16.83 24.96 7.82
C GLY A 117 16.76 23.84 6.78
N PHE A 118 16.07 24.13 5.68
CA PHE A 118 15.92 23.22 4.55
C PHE A 118 17.01 23.47 3.50
N ASP A 119 17.74 22.43 3.15
CA ASP A 119 18.66 22.39 2.02
C ASP A 119 17.93 21.96 0.75
N ALA A 120 18.19 22.64 -0.36
CA ALA A 120 17.63 22.25 -1.65
C ALA A 120 18.30 20.98 -2.18
N LEU A 121 17.50 19.96 -2.51
CA LEU A 121 18.01 18.72 -3.09
C LEU A 121 17.96 18.78 -4.62
N GLU A 122 16.77 19.00 -5.18
CA GLU A 122 16.57 19.04 -6.62
C GLU A 122 15.35 19.88 -6.98
N SER A 123 15.45 20.57 -8.12
CA SER A 123 14.35 21.32 -8.73
C SER A 123 14.18 20.91 -10.19
N SER A 124 12.97 20.53 -10.59
CA SER A 124 12.61 20.42 -12.00
C SER A 124 12.06 21.76 -12.47
N ALA A 125 12.67 22.34 -13.51
CA ALA A 125 12.12 23.48 -14.27
C ALA A 125 11.51 23.04 -15.63
N THR A 126 11.28 21.73 -15.79
CA THR A 126 10.79 21.17 -17.05
C THR A 126 9.30 21.48 -17.21
N ARG A 127 9.01 22.55 -17.95
CA ARG A 127 7.65 22.91 -18.38
C ARG A 127 6.92 21.73 -19.01
N ALA A 128 5.65 21.57 -18.63
CA ALA A 128 4.71 20.63 -19.24
C ALA A 128 5.01 19.12 -19.06
N SER A 129 5.76 18.72 -18.02
CA SER A 129 5.91 17.28 -17.74
C SER A 129 4.62 16.74 -17.09
N ALA A 130 3.91 15.87 -17.81
CA ALA A 130 2.77 15.11 -17.29
C ALA A 130 3.16 14.02 -16.27
N ALA A 131 4.46 13.84 -15.98
CA ALA A 131 4.90 12.87 -14.99
C ALA A 131 4.31 13.21 -13.62
N THR A 132 3.51 12.33 -13.05
CA THR A 132 2.92 12.54 -11.73
C THR A 132 3.97 12.54 -10.63
N ASP A 133 5.07 11.80 -10.80
CA ASP A 133 6.08 11.64 -9.76
C ASP A 133 7.38 12.36 -10.10
N PHE A 134 7.88 13.14 -9.14
CA PHE A 134 9.22 13.71 -9.15
C PHE A 134 10.06 13.02 -8.07
N THR A 135 11.08 12.26 -8.48
CA THR A 135 11.87 11.41 -7.57
C THR A 135 13.28 11.94 -7.43
N VAL A 136 13.72 12.13 -6.19
CA VAL A 136 15.07 12.59 -5.84
C VAL A 136 15.77 11.53 -4.99
N GLU A 137 17.03 11.23 -5.31
CA GLU A 137 17.85 10.31 -4.52
C GLU A 137 18.67 11.07 -3.46
N PHE A 138 18.50 10.70 -2.19
CA PHE A 138 19.19 11.29 -1.06
C PHE A 138 20.10 10.26 -0.38
N SER A 139 21.39 10.58 -0.24
CA SER A 139 22.42 9.67 0.29
C SER A 139 23.14 10.19 1.54
N GLN A 140 22.88 11.43 1.97
CA GLN A 140 23.50 12.03 3.15
C GLN A 140 22.80 11.58 4.45
N THR A 141 22.70 10.27 4.64
CA THR A 141 22.01 9.61 5.76
C THR A 141 22.98 9.17 6.86
N ARG A 142 24.03 9.95 7.11
CA ARG A 142 25.04 9.61 8.14
C ARG A 142 24.62 10.06 9.54
N GLU A 143 23.87 11.15 9.62
CA GLU A 143 23.36 11.68 10.89
C GLU A 143 22.11 10.91 11.29
N LEU A 144 22.02 10.55 12.57
CA LEU A 144 20.89 9.80 13.11
C LEU A 144 19.79 10.76 13.51
N GLY A 145 18.53 10.29 13.46
CA GLY A 145 17.36 11.06 13.88
C GLY A 145 16.36 11.30 12.75
N ASP A 146 15.46 12.25 12.98
CA ASP A 146 14.33 12.52 12.09
C ASP A 146 14.70 13.60 11.06
N TYR A 147 14.58 13.22 9.79
CA TYR A 147 14.73 14.11 8.65
C TYR A 147 13.34 14.58 8.23
N THR A 148 13.22 15.84 7.81
CA THR A 148 11.98 16.38 7.25
C THR A 148 12.20 16.74 5.80
N ALA A 149 11.53 16.05 4.89
CA ALA A 149 11.48 16.44 3.49
C ALA A 149 10.28 17.37 3.26
N ALA A 150 10.50 18.43 2.48
CA ALA A 150 9.46 19.34 2.05
C ALA A 150 9.39 19.36 0.52
N CYS A 151 8.18 19.31 -0.01
CA CYS A 151 7.93 19.42 -1.44
C CYS A 151 6.88 20.48 -1.71
N PHE A 152 7.14 21.30 -2.73
CA PHE A 152 6.14 22.18 -3.33
C PHE A 152 6.22 22.10 -4.85
N SER A 153 5.14 22.46 -5.51
CA SER A 153 5.03 22.50 -6.96
C SER A 153 4.21 23.71 -7.40
N VAL A 154 4.61 24.25 -8.55
CA VAL A 154 3.94 25.36 -9.23
C VAL A 154 3.40 24.81 -10.55
N ASP A 155 2.14 25.08 -10.85
CA ASP A 155 1.55 24.72 -12.14
C ASP A 155 1.92 25.70 -13.27
N ASP A 156 1.48 25.40 -14.49
CA ASP A 156 1.70 26.28 -15.66
C ASP A 156 1.04 27.67 -15.51
N ASN A 157 0.07 27.82 -14.61
CA ASN A 157 -0.62 29.08 -14.32
C ASN A 157 0.04 29.87 -13.18
N SER A 158 1.23 29.44 -12.72
CA SER A 158 1.94 30.04 -11.59
C SER A 158 1.18 29.97 -10.26
N LEU A 159 0.23 29.03 -10.14
CA LEU A 159 -0.41 28.73 -8.87
C LEU A 159 0.53 27.82 -8.06
N LEU A 160 1.01 28.37 -6.95
CA LEU A 160 1.81 27.64 -5.98
C LEU A 160 0.89 26.83 -5.06
N ASN A 161 1.31 25.62 -4.74
CA ASN A 161 0.65 24.84 -3.71
C ASN A 161 1.21 25.09 -2.31
N ASP A 162 0.46 24.66 -1.31
CA ASP A 162 1.01 24.58 0.04
C ASP A 162 2.18 23.61 0.06
N THR A 163 3.27 24.01 0.72
CA THR A 163 4.42 23.15 0.94
C THR A 163 4.00 21.99 1.85
N VAL A 164 4.16 20.77 1.36
CA VAL A 164 3.87 19.56 2.14
C VAL A 164 5.16 19.04 2.75
N ASN A 165 5.13 18.80 4.06
CA ASN A 165 6.23 18.24 4.82
C ASN A 165 5.94 16.78 5.19
N SER A 166 6.97 15.93 5.16
CA SER A 166 6.91 14.55 5.62
C SER A 166 8.23 14.14 6.25
N THR A 167 8.20 13.20 7.20
CA THR A 167 9.38 12.84 7.99
C THR A 167 9.77 11.37 7.83
N PHE A 168 11.08 11.09 7.87
CA PHE A 168 11.62 9.74 7.99
C PHE A 168 12.78 9.72 9.00
N THR A 169 13.02 8.57 9.61
CA THR A 169 14.05 8.41 10.65
C THR A 169 15.24 7.62 10.11
N ILE A 170 16.44 8.13 10.34
CA ILE A 170 17.68 7.36 10.16
C ILE A 170 18.10 6.76 11.49
N VAL A 171 18.19 5.43 11.53
CA VAL A 171 18.66 4.67 12.71
C VAL A 171 20.05 4.11 12.47
N THR A 172 20.75 3.76 13.55
CA THR A 172 22.03 3.06 13.43
C THR A 172 21.85 1.81 12.59
N LYS A 173 22.73 1.62 11.60
CA LYS A 173 22.83 0.34 10.92
C LYS A 173 23.11 -0.72 11.99
N PRO A 174 22.25 -1.75 12.15
CA PRO A 174 22.56 -2.83 13.07
C PRO A 174 23.97 -3.32 12.72
N PRO A 175 24.85 -3.50 13.72
CA PRO A 175 26.22 -3.90 13.45
C PRO A 175 26.16 -5.09 12.50
N ARG A 176 26.90 -5.01 11.38
CA ARG A 176 27.18 -6.17 10.52
C ARG A 176 28.10 -7.11 11.30
N SER A 177 27.63 -7.56 12.45
CA SER A 177 28.25 -8.62 13.19
C SER A 177 28.18 -9.84 12.29
N THR A 178 29.35 -10.40 11.99
CA THR A 178 29.46 -11.73 11.38
C THR A 178 28.82 -12.81 12.25
N SER A 179 28.50 -12.49 13.50
CA SER A 179 27.82 -13.35 14.45
C SER A 179 26.37 -12.88 14.70
N ALA A 180 25.40 -13.70 14.31
CA ALA A 180 23.97 -13.47 14.61
C ALA A 180 23.71 -13.29 16.13
N PHE A 181 24.62 -13.76 16.98
CA PHE A 181 24.54 -13.70 18.43
C PHE A 181 24.84 -12.31 19.03
N ALA A 182 25.32 -11.34 18.25
CA ALA A 182 25.53 -9.98 18.74
C ALA A 182 24.25 -9.13 18.77
N ASN A 183 23.18 -9.59 18.11
CA ASN A 183 21.89 -8.93 18.17
C ASN A 183 21.18 -9.30 19.49
N PRO A 184 20.90 -8.35 20.41
CA PRO A 184 20.22 -8.63 21.67
C PRO A 184 18.82 -9.25 21.49
N SER A 185 18.18 -9.00 20.35
CA SER A 185 16.87 -9.57 20.00
C SER A 185 16.98 -10.94 19.35
N PHE A 186 18.19 -11.45 19.09
CA PHE A 186 18.38 -12.79 18.54
C PHE A 186 18.18 -13.84 19.64
N GLN A 187 17.08 -14.56 19.55
CA GLN A 187 16.86 -15.78 20.31
C GLN A 187 17.58 -16.93 19.59
N ARG A 188 18.41 -17.68 20.32
CA ARG A 188 19.07 -18.87 19.79
C ARG A 188 18.01 -19.98 19.57
N PRO A 189 18.12 -20.79 18.51
CA PRO A 189 17.22 -21.91 18.35
C PRO A 189 17.37 -22.91 19.50
N GLU A 190 16.25 -23.45 19.94
CA GLU A 190 16.19 -24.58 20.88
C GLU A 190 16.68 -25.85 20.17
N GLY A 191 16.31 -26.03 18.90
CA GLY A 191 16.82 -27.10 18.04
C GLY A 191 18.25 -26.86 17.58
N GLN A 192 19.12 -27.85 17.79
CA GLN A 192 20.53 -27.79 17.33
C GLN A 192 20.78 -28.54 16.03
N LYS A 193 19.89 -29.47 15.66
CA LYS A 193 20.02 -30.33 14.48
C LYS A 193 18.98 -29.95 13.43
N ILE A 194 19.42 -29.78 12.19
CA ILE A 194 18.55 -29.51 11.03
C ILE A 194 18.10 -30.84 10.43
N VAL A 195 16.80 -30.97 10.20
CA VAL A 195 16.18 -32.10 9.49
C VAL A 195 15.77 -31.63 8.11
N SER A 196 16.38 -32.18 7.07
CA SER A 196 16.11 -31.79 5.68
C SER A 196 15.13 -32.70 4.97
N GLU A 197 15.09 -33.99 5.30
CA GLU A 197 14.27 -34.99 4.63
C GLU A 197 13.50 -35.82 5.63
N SER A 198 14.17 -36.71 6.36
CA SER A 198 13.54 -37.50 7.42
C SER A 198 14.50 -37.72 8.59
N GLU A 199 13.98 -37.68 9.83
CA GLU A 199 14.68 -38.13 11.03
C GLU A 199 13.75 -38.98 11.88
N ASP A 200 14.28 -40.08 12.39
CA ASP A 200 13.64 -40.89 13.42
C ASP A 200 14.16 -40.46 14.80
N LEU A 201 13.25 -39.96 15.65
CA LEU A 201 13.57 -39.57 17.02
C LEU A 201 13.37 -40.73 18.01
N GLY A 202 12.73 -41.82 17.57
CA GLY A 202 12.30 -42.91 18.43
C GLY A 202 11.39 -42.42 19.56
N LYS A 203 11.53 -43.03 20.73
CA LYS A 203 10.74 -42.68 21.91
C LYS A 203 11.04 -41.27 22.41
N ILE A 204 10.03 -40.40 22.38
CA ILE A 204 10.11 -39.05 22.96
C ILE A 204 9.84 -39.09 24.48
N SER A 205 10.57 -38.26 25.23
CA SER A 205 10.38 -38.10 26.67
C SER A 205 9.64 -36.80 27.04
N GLU A 206 9.25 -36.67 28.30
CA GLU A 206 8.59 -35.47 28.84
C GLU A 206 9.49 -34.21 28.82
N GLN A 207 10.82 -34.39 28.85
CA GLN A 207 11.75 -33.26 28.68
C GLN A 207 11.68 -32.67 27.26
N GLY A 208 11.29 -33.50 26.29
CA GLY A 208 11.13 -33.14 24.90
C GLY A 208 12.42 -33.14 24.10
N THR A 209 12.26 -33.01 22.80
CA THR A 209 13.34 -32.96 21.81
C THR A 209 13.07 -31.83 20.84
N SER A 210 14.08 -30.96 20.65
CA SER A 210 14.00 -29.83 19.73
C SER A 210 14.73 -30.10 18.42
N ARG A 211 14.15 -29.66 17.29
CA ARG A 211 14.69 -29.80 15.94
C ARG A 211 14.41 -28.58 15.06
N LEU A 212 15.31 -28.35 14.10
CA LEU A 212 15.15 -27.36 13.03
C LEU A 212 14.63 -28.05 11.77
N LEU A 213 13.33 -27.97 11.52
CA LEU A 213 12.65 -28.72 10.46
C LEU A 213 12.49 -27.89 9.18
N LYS A 214 12.86 -28.44 8.02
CA LYS A 214 12.59 -27.79 6.73
C LYS A 214 11.17 -28.06 6.26
N LYS A 215 10.63 -27.21 5.37
CA LYS A 215 9.39 -27.52 4.65
C LYS A 215 9.53 -28.88 3.94
N GLY A 216 8.55 -29.75 4.12
CA GLY A 216 8.54 -31.12 3.59
C GLY A 216 9.36 -32.13 4.40
N SER A 217 10.08 -31.71 5.44
CA SER A 217 10.81 -32.67 6.28
C SER A 217 9.85 -33.46 7.17
N ILE A 218 10.22 -34.70 7.42
CA ILE A 218 9.45 -35.71 8.14
C ILE A 218 10.16 -36.07 9.43
N VAL A 219 9.44 -36.09 10.55
CA VAL A 219 9.94 -36.57 11.84
C VAL A 219 9.11 -37.76 12.27
N LYS A 220 9.78 -38.86 12.63
CA LYS A 220 9.12 -40.05 13.21
C LYS A 220 9.33 -40.07 14.71
N VAL A 221 8.27 -40.37 15.45
CA VAL A 221 8.26 -40.38 16.91
C VAL A 221 7.52 -41.62 17.39
N ASP A 222 8.06 -42.30 18.40
CA ASP A 222 7.42 -43.45 19.02
C ASP A 222 6.70 -43.02 20.30
N ILE A 223 5.38 -43.22 20.32
CA ILE A 223 4.49 -42.88 21.43
C ILE A 223 3.67 -44.13 21.74
N LYS A 224 3.64 -44.54 23.02
CA LYS A 224 2.94 -45.76 23.48
C LYS A 224 3.27 -47.05 22.69
N GLY A 225 4.39 -47.10 21.98
CA GLY A 225 4.80 -48.26 21.18
C GLY A 225 4.36 -48.23 19.71
N GLU A 226 3.70 -47.16 19.28
CA GLU A 226 3.35 -46.90 17.88
C GLU A 226 4.22 -45.76 17.31
N THR A 227 4.61 -45.89 16.05
CA THR A 227 5.39 -44.86 15.35
C THR A 227 4.46 -43.90 14.62
N HIS A 228 4.52 -42.63 14.97
CA HIS A 228 3.76 -41.55 14.34
C HIS A 228 4.67 -40.66 13.50
N THR A 229 4.11 -40.07 12.45
CA THR A 229 4.85 -39.23 11.51
C THR A 229 4.36 -37.80 11.55
N ILE A 230 5.28 -36.83 11.63
CA ILE A 230 5.01 -35.40 11.66
C ILE A 230 5.72 -34.75 10.48
N THR A 231 4.95 -34.10 9.60
CA THR A 231 5.46 -33.50 8.36
C THR A 231 5.24 -32.00 8.36
N VAL A 232 6.27 -31.23 8.01
CA VAL A 232 6.14 -29.77 7.84
C VAL A 232 5.47 -29.46 6.51
N LYS A 233 4.17 -29.13 6.53
CA LYS A 233 3.38 -28.82 5.33
C LYS A 233 3.65 -27.40 4.82
N GLU A 234 3.55 -26.41 5.70
CA GLU A 234 3.77 -25.00 5.38
C GLU A 234 4.56 -24.29 6.48
N LEU A 235 5.35 -23.29 6.08
CA LEU A 235 6.19 -22.51 6.98
C LEU A 235 6.26 -21.07 6.50
N SER A 236 5.96 -20.15 7.42
CA SER A 236 6.09 -18.71 7.27
C SER A 236 6.74 -18.11 8.52
N LEU A 237 7.06 -16.81 8.48
CA LEU A 237 7.70 -16.13 9.61
C LEU A 237 6.86 -16.17 10.90
N THR A 238 5.53 -16.25 10.78
CA THR A 238 4.60 -16.15 11.90
C THR A 238 3.80 -17.41 12.15
N ALA A 239 3.78 -18.36 11.21
CA ALA A 239 2.96 -19.55 11.29
C ALA A 239 3.65 -20.80 10.72
N LEU A 240 3.34 -21.95 11.32
CA LEU A 240 3.76 -23.29 10.93
C LEU A 240 2.53 -24.19 10.79
N THR A 241 2.43 -24.95 9.71
CA THR A 241 1.42 -25.99 9.54
C THR A 241 2.09 -27.35 9.53
N LEU A 242 1.75 -28.21 10.48
CA LEU A 242 2.21 -29.59 10.56
C LEU A 242 1.08 -30.56 10.22
N THR A 243 1.40 -31.62 9.50
CA THR A 243 0.51 -32.78 9.33
C THR A 243 0.99 -33.90 10.25
N VAL A 244 0.12 -34.42 11.11
CA VAL A 244 0.40 -35.54 12.02
C VAL A 244 -0.33 -36.79 11.49
N GLU A 245 0.42 -37.80 11.02
CA GLU A 245 -0.09 -38.91 10.20
C GLU A 245 -0.33 -40.23 10.96
N SER A 246 -1.13 -40.19 12.02
CA SER A 246 -1.75 -41.40 12.59
C SER A 246 -3.22 -41.47 12.18
N THR A 247 -3.90 -40.35 12.39
CA THR A 247 -5.14 -39.94 11.75
C THR A 247 -4.85 -38.57 11.13
N PRO A 248 -4.57 -38.49 9.80
CA PRO A 248 -4.02 -37.28 9.19
C PRO A 248 -4.79 -36.02 9.57
N GLN A 249 -4.17 -35.17 10.37
CA GLN A 249 -4.72 -33.89 10.81
C GLN A 249 -3.68 -32.79 10.63
N ASP A 250 -4.14 -31.66 10.09
CA ASP A 250 -3.34 -30.46 9.96
C ASP A 250 -3.50 -29.59 11.21
N VAL A 251 -2.38 -29.25 11.84
CA VAL A 251 -2.33 -28.39 13.02
C VAL A 251 -1.54 -27.14 12.66
N ILE A 252 -2.19 -25.98 12.79
CA ILE A 252 -1.59 -24.67 12.54
C ILE A 252 -1.11 -24.09 13.87
N PHE A 253 0.13 -23.65 13.91
CA PHE A 253 0.78 -23.01 15.07
C PHE A 253 1.16 -21.59 14.70
N ASN A 254 0.84 -20.63 15.56
CA ASN A 254 1.43 -19.31 15.51
C ASN A 254 2.81 -19.32 16.20
N LYS A 255 3.63 -18.32 15.89
CA LYS A 255 4.94 -18.13 16.54
C LYS A 255 4.79 -18.09 18.06
N GLY A 256 5.52 -18.97 18.76
CA GLY A 256 5.53 -19.12 20.22
C GLY A 256 4.40 -20.00 20.77
N GLU A 257 3.50 -20.51 19.92
CA GLU A 257 2.35 -21.30 20.34
C GLU A 257 2.75 -22.76 20.64
N THR A 258 2.11 -23.32 21.67
CA THR A 258 2.16 -24.75 21.97
C THR A 258 0.76 -25.32 21.78
N LYS A 259 0.65 -26.44 21.07
CA LYS A 259 -0.59 -27.22 20.99
C LYS A 259 -0.34 -28.65 21.40
N GLU A 260 -1.35 -29.20 22.05
CA GLU A 260 -1.41 -30.60 22.43
C GLU A 260 -2.20 -31.37 21.36
N VAL A 261 -1.73 -32.56 21.03
CA VAL A 261 -2.27 -33.39 19.96
C VAL A 261 -2.46 -34.81 20.49
N ASP A 262 -3.70 -35.29 20.42
CA ASP A 262 -4.07 -36.70 20.51
C ASP A 262 -3.65 -37.37 19.19
N VAL A 263 -2.68 -38.30 19.28
CA VAL A 263 -2.10 -38.95 18.09
C VAL A 263 -2.70 -40.34 17.85
N ASP A 264 -3.40 -40.95 18.81
CA ASP A 264 -3.97 -42.29 18.67
C ASP A 264 -5.51 -42.33 18.69
N GLY A 265 -6.15 -41.20 19.00
CA GLY A 265 -7.59 -41.04 19.04
C GLY A 265 -8.24 -41.57 20.32
N ASP A 266 -7.47 -41.81 21.39
CA ASP A 266 -7.98 -42.34 22.66
C ASP A 266 -8.66 -41.29 23.55
N GLY A 267 -8.66 -40.02 23.13
CA GLY A 267 -9.22 -38.91 23.90
C GLY A 267 -8.27 -38.36 24.97
N GLN A 268 -6.99 -38.73 24.93
CA GLN A 268 -5.91 -38.11 25.68
C GLN A 268 -4.91 -37.49 24.69
N ASN A 269 -4.40 -36.31 25.03
CA ASN A 269 -3.31 -35.74 24.28
C ASN A 269 -2.01 -36.45 24.65
N ASP A 270 -1.27 -36.88 23.63
CA ASP A 270 -0.02 -37.62 23.81
C ASP A 270 1.23 -36.80 23.50
N LEU A 271 1.06 -35.74 22.70
CA LEU A 271 2.16 -34.95 22.18
C LEU A 271 1.88 -33.45 22.31
N ALA A 272 2.75 -32.74 23.03
CA ALA A 272 2.81 -31.29 23.01
C ALA A 272 3.86 -30.84 22.00
N ILE A 273 3.46 -30.01 21.05
CA ILE A 273 4.33 -29.43 20.03
C ILE A 273 4.37 -27.91 20.22
N THR A 274 5.58 -27.35 20.35
CA THR A 274 5.81 -25.91 20.41
C THR A 274 6.49 -25.44 19.15
N PHE A 275 5.93 -24.42 18.47
CA PHE A 275 6.61 -23.71 17.39
C PHE A 275 7.23 -22.44 17.93
N HIS A 276 8.56 -22.40 18.06
CA HIS A 276 9.25 -21.23 18.61
C HIS A 276 9.27 -20.08 17.60
N GLN A 277 9.93 -20.30 16.46
CA GLN A 277 9.99 -19.37 15.33
C GLN A 277 10.61 -19.99 14.08
N GLN A 278 10.48 -19.29 12.96
CA GLN A 278 11.26 -19.59 11.76
C GLN A 278 12.66 -18.97 11.84
N TYR A 279 13.67 -19.75 11.48
CA TYR A 279 15.03 -19.26 11.21
C TYR A 279 15.31 -19.26 9.70
N LYS A 280 16.05 -18.24 9.24
CA LYS A 280 16.36 -17.98 7.82
C LYS A 280 15.09 -17.77 6.98
N THR A 281 15.23 -17.45 5.69
CA THR A 281 14.12 -17.27 4.74
C THR A 281 14.38 -18.05 3.45
N GLY A 282 13.34 -18.22 2.62
CA GLY A 282 13.43 -18.91 1.33
C GLY A 282 13.71 -20.41 1.45
N THR A 283 14.52 -20.96 0.53
CA THR A 283 14.81 -22.40 0.45
C THR A 283 15.63 -22.96 1.62
N ARG A 284 16.16 -22.08 2.46
CA ARG A 284 16.94 -22.42 3.67
C ARG A 284 16.15 -22.20 4.96
N ALA A 285 14.87 -21.85 4.87
CA ALA A 285 14.01 -21.67 6.03
C ALA A 285 13.88 -22.98 6.82
N THR A 286 13.94 -22.86 8.15
CA THR A 286 13.76 -23.96 9.09
C THR A 286 12.86 -23.51 10.23
N ALA A 287 11.89 -24.34 10.61
CA ALA A 287 11.06 -24.15 11.80
C ALA A 287 11.76 -24.73 13.02
N ASP A 288 11.87 -23.97 14.09
CA ASP A 288 12.35 -24.47 15.38
C ASP A 288 11.18 -25.02 16.19
N VAL A 289 11.18 -26.34 16.36
CA VAL A 289 10.05 -27.10 16.93
C VAL A 289 10.55 -27.95 18.08
N THR A 290 9.85 -27.88 19.22
CA THR A 290 10.04 -28.80 20.35
C THR A 290 8.85 -29.74 20.44
N MET A 291 9.13 -31.03 20.58
CA MET A 291 8.14 -32.09 20.75
C MET A 291 8.32 -32.74 22.12
N LYS A 292 7.26 -32.86 22.91
CA LYS A 292 7.25 -33.45 24.26
C LYS A 292 6.15 -34.49 24.37
N ALA A 293 6.48 -35.65 24.92
CA ALA A 293 5.46 -36.61 25.31
C ALA A 293 4.68 -36.04 26.51
N ILE A 294 3.37 -36.12 26.45
CA ILE A 294 2.45 -35.72 27.52
C ILE A 294 1.39 -36.81 27.70
N SER A 295 0.65 -36.75 28.78
CA SER A 295 -0.53 -37.58 29.02
C SER A 295 -1.52 -36.73 29.79
N THR A 296 -2.28 -35.93 29.04
CA THR A 296 -3.33 -35.04 29.56
C THR A 296 -4.65 -35.42 28.92
N PRO A 297 -5.78 -35.43 29.65
CA PRO A 297 -7.07 -35.64 29.04
C PRO A 297 -7.31 -34.60 27.93
N ALA A 298 -7.71 -35.03 26.73
CA ALA A 298 -8.02 -34.10 25.66
C ALA A 298 -9.23 -33.28 26.08
N GLU A 299 -9.12 -31.94 25.98
CA GLU A 299 -10.31 -31.11 26.17
C GLU A 299 -11.36 -31.56 25.14
N PRO A 300 -12.61 -31.81 25.57
CA PRO A 300 -13.65 -32.22 24.65
C PRO A 300 -13.72 -31.15 23.57
N LYS A 301 -13.40 -31.53 22.32
CA LYS A 301 -13.49 -30.64 21.17
C LYS A 301 -14.86 -30.00 21.27
N LYS A 302 -14.87 -28.71 21.61
CA LYS A 302 -16.11 -27.95 21.70
C LYS A 302 -16.61 -27.97 20.28
N ASP A 303 -17.56 -28.87 20.03
CA ASP A 303 -18.08 -29.14 18.71
C ASP A 303 -18.45 -27.77 18.17
N THR A 304 -17.59 -27.26 17.29
CA THR A 304 -17.93 -26.11 16.50
C THR A 304 -18.83 -26.75 15.47
N THR A 305 -20.05 -27.09 15.91
CA THR A 305 -21.18 -27.40 15.07
C THR A 305 -21.19 -26.23 14.12
N LYS A 306 -20.63 -26.46 12.94
CA LYS A 306 -20.88 -25.62 11.78
C LYS A 306 -22.40 -25.65 11.70
N GLU A 307 -23.01 -24.57 12.16
CA GLU A 307 -24.43 -24.37 12.06
C GLU A 307 -24.82 -24.77 10.65
N PRO A 308 -25.76 -25.71 10.47
CA PRO A 308 -26.10 -26.21 9.16
C PRO A 308 -26.55 -25.02 8.34
N THR A 309 -25.68 -24.60 7.41
CA THR A 309 -26.02 -23.61 6.40
C THR A 309 -27.22 -24.18 5.68
N THR A 310 -28.37 -23.56 5.94
CA THR A 310 -29.66 -23.97 5.43
C THR A 310 -29.53 -24.07 3.91
N LYS A 311 -29.77 -25.29 3.40
CA LYS A 311 -29.92 -25.53 1.97
C LYS A 311 -31.18 -24.81 1.52
N ASP A 312 -31.03 -23.61 0.99
CA ASP A 312 -31.99 -23.11 0.00
C ASP A 312 -31.64 -23.79 -1.33
N ASP A 313 -32.55 -24.67 -1.74
CA ASP A 313 -32.68 -25.14 -3.12
C ASP A 313 -32.98 -23.92 -4.00
N GLU A 314 -31.96 -23.40 -4.68
CA GLU A 314 -32.17 -22.78 -5.99
C GLU A 314 -31.18 -23.31 -7.03
N THR A 315 -31.81 -23.88 -8.04
CA THR A 315 -31.40 -24.26 -9.38
C THR A 315 -30.06 -23.72 -9.88
N SER A 316 -29.28 -24.65 -10.41
CA SER A 316 -28.04 -24.45 -11.14
C SER A 316 -28.12 -23.38 -12.23
N THR A 317 -27.13 -22.48 -12.29
CA THR A 317 -26.13 -22.45 -13.39
C THR A 317 -25.05 -21.38 -13.14
N GLY A 318 -23.78 -21.79 -13.16
CA GLY A 318 -22.68 -20.96 -13.67
C GLY A 318 -21.82 -20.13 -12.68
N SER A 319 -20.65 -20.69 -12.33
CA SER A 319 -19.33 -20.02 -12.34
C SER A 319 -19.07 -18.75 -11.50
N PHE A 320 -18.26 -18.92 -10.43
CA PHE A 320 -17.23 -17.99 -9.92
C PHE A 320 -17.62 -16.49 -9.74
N ALA A 321 -18.18 -16.09 -8.58
CA ALA A 321 -18.34 -14.66 -8.24
C ALA A 321 -18.48 -14.32 -6.74
N GLY A 322 -17.85 -15.05 -5.82
CA GLY A 322 -18.03 -14.83 -4.37
C GLY A 322 -17.31 -13.60 -3.76
N SER A 323 -16.32 -13.03 -4.45
CA SER A 323 -15.50 -11.91 -3.91
C SER A 323 -15.98 -10.51 -4.36
N ALA A 324 -16.87 -10.43 -5.35
CA ALA A 324 -17.30 -9.14 -5.91
C ALA A 324 -18.43 -8.50 -5.09
N ILE A 325 -19.34 -9.31 -4.53
CA ILE A 325 -20.55 -8.80 -3.86
C ILE A 325 -20.21 -8.09 -2.53
N VAL A 326 -19.27 -8.62 -1.75
CA VAL A 326 -18.80 -7.98 -0.51
C VAL A 326 -18.15 -6.62 -0.80
N THR A 327 -17.37 -6.53 -1.89
CA THR A 327 -16.69 -5.30 -2.28
C THR A 327 -17.70 -4.22 -2.73
N ILE A 328 -18.75 -4.61 -3.46
CA ILE A 328 -19.80 -3.68 -3.91
C ILE A 328 -20.59 -3.12 -2.72
N ILE A 329 -20.91 -3.94 -1.72
CA ILE A 329 -21.62 -3.48 -0.50
C ILE A 329 -20.79 -2.47 0.29
N VAL A 330 -19.48 -2.69 0.42
CA VAL A 330 -18.56 -1.75 1.09
C VAL A 330 -18.46 -0.42 0.34
N ILE A 331 -18.39 -0.47 -1.01
CA ILE A 331 -18.34 0.75 -1.83
C ILE A 331 -19.63 1.57 -1.70
N VAL A 332 -20.80 0.92 -1.73
CA VAL A 332 -22.09 1.62 -1.56
C VAL A 332 -22.20 2.24 -0.17
N ALA A 333 -21.74 1.56 0.88
CA ALA A 333 -21.72 2.12 2.24
C ALA A 333 -20.82 3.36 2.35
N ILE A 334 -19.62 3.33 1.74
CA ILE A 334 -18.71 4.48 1.72
C ILE A 334 -19.31 5.67 0.96
N VAL A 335 -19.99 5.42 -0.17
CA VAL A 335 -20.65 6.46 -0.96
C VAL A 335 -21.80 7.10 -0.18
N VAL A 336 -22.61 6.31 0.53
CA VAL A 336 -23.73 6.83 1.36
C VAL A 336 -23.21 7.66 2.53
N ILE A 337 -22.16 7.20 3.22
CA ILE A 337 -21.53 7.94 4.33
C ILE A 337 -20.90 9.23 3.83
N GLY A 338 -20.15 9.16 2.71
CA GLY A 338 -19.55 10.34 2.07
C GLY A 338 -20.61 11.35 1.64
N PHE A 339 -21.70 10.90 1.03
CA PHE A 339 -22.82 11.75 0.63
C PHE A 339 -23.51 12.40 1.83
N ALA A 340 -23.75 11.65 2.92
CA ALA A 340 -24.34 12.18 4.15
C ALA A 340 -23.44 13.25 4.81
N LEU A 341 -22.12 13.04 4.84
CA LEU A 341 -21.16 14.00 5.39
C LEU A 341 -21.05 15.27 4.55
N ILE A 342 -21.09 15.16 3.22
CA ILE A 342 -21.08 16.32 2.31
C ILE A 342 -22.38 17.13 2.44
N ARG A 343 -23.53 16.46 2.59
CA ARG A 343 -24.82 17.15 2.73
C ARG A 343 -25.04 17.75 4.11
N GLY A 344 -24.42 17.20 5.16
CA GLY A 344 -24.53 17.69 6.54
C GLY A 344 -23.75 18.98 6.84
N LYS A 345 -22.86 19.43 5.96
CA LYS A 345 -21.98 20.58 6.20
C LYS A 345 -22.47 21.92 5.62
N LYS A 346 -23.68 21.96 5.02
CA LYS A 346 -24.35 23.21 4.65
C LYS A 346 -25.46 23.52 5.66
N ARG A 347 -25.08 24.00 6.84
CA ARG A 347 -25.92 24.81 7.73
C ARG A 347 -25.05 25.82 8.46
#